data_AF-A0A5Y2SAP2-F1
#
_entry.id   AF-A0A5Y2SAP2-F1
#
_cell.length_a   1.000
_cell.length_b   1.000
_cell.length_c   1.000
_cell.angle_alpha   90.00
_cell.angle_beta   90.00
_cell.angle_gamma   90.00
#
_symmetry.space_group_name_H-M   'P 1'
#
loop_
_entity.id
_entity.type
_entity.pdbx_description
1 polymer ?
#
loop_
_entity_poly.entity_id
_entity_poly.type
_entity_poly.pdbx_seq_one_letter_code
_entity_poly.pdbx_strand_id
1 'polypeptide(L)'
;LRVWCSSAAGTRGVIEALRDDTDKNALVQRLAGELAMAHTIETALAMRRILTTGESEPNAAAQKQAIEEGDRRIDSLDRELQALKNEMELRRAISSNSLLVTLERQEVRNSSNQMQQRTPSTDEGMNSLNQKGGE
;
A
#
# COMPACT_ATOMS: atom_id res chain seq x y z
N LEU A 1 -13.96 -18.36 -7.81
CA LEU A 1 -14.12 -16.89 -7.66
C LEU A 1 -14.66 -16.38 -6.31
N ARG A 2 -15.17 -17.21 -5.39
CA ARG A 2 -15.76 -16.71 -4.12
C ARG A 2 -14.81 -16.49 -2.94
N VAL A 3 -13.54 -16.89 -3.04
CA VAL A 3 -12.59 -16.82 -1.91
C VAL A 3 -11.86 -15.47 -1.81
N TRP A 4 -11.84 -14.67 -2.88
CA TRP A 4 -11.14 -13.37 -2.90
C TRP A 4 -11.90 -12.22 -2.23
N CYS A 5 -13.21 -12.36 -1.97
CA CYS A 5 -14.03 -11.26 -1.43
C CYS A 5 -13.86 -11.06 0.09
N SER A 6 -13.44 -12.10 0.82
CA SER A 6 -13.26 -12.01 2.28
C SER A 6 -12.06 -11.12 2.67
N SER A 7 -11.08 -10.93 1.77
CA SER A 7 -9.98 -9.97 1.97
C SER A 7 -10.39 -8.52 1.70
N ALA A 8 -11.45 -8.27 0.94
CA ALA A 8 -11.90 -6.93 0.58
C ALA A 8 -12.83 -6.30 1.64
N ALA A 9 -13.41 -7.11 2.54
CA ALA A 9 -14.21 -6.60 3.65
C ALA A 9 -13.35 -5.92 4.73
N GLY A 10 -12.10 -6.36 4.92
CA GLY A 10 -11.16 -5.75 5.88
C GLY A 10 -10.52 -4.45 5.40
N THR A 11 -10.44 -4.21 4.08
CA THR A 11 -9.83 -2.98 3.54
C THR A 11 -10.74 -1.77 3.67
N ARG A 12 -12.07 -1.95 3.66
CA ARG A 12 -13.03 -0.84 3.79
C ARG A 12 -12.98 -0.16 5.17
N GLY A 13 -12.79 -0.93 6.24
CA GLY A 13 -12.63 -0.39 7.60
C GLY A 13 -11.31 0.36 7.83
N VAL A 14 -10.24 -0.02 7.12
CA VAL A 14 -8.93 0.66 7.18
C VAL A 14 -8.93 1.92 6.31
N ILE A 15 -9.61 1.91 5.17
CA ILE A 15 -9.77 3.08 4.29
C ILE A 15 -10.58 4.18 4.98
N GLU A 16 -11.61 3.84 5.76
CA GLU A 16 -12.42 4.81 6.50
C GLU A 16 -11.65 5.46 7.67
N ALA A 17 -10.68 4.75 8.27
CA ALA A 17 -9.82 5.28 9.34
C ALA A 17 -8.76 6.28 8.85
N LEU A 18 -8.51 6.36 7.54
CA LEU A 18 -7.54 7.27 6.91
C LEU A 18 -8.20 8.50 6.26
N ARG A 19 -9.50 8.73 6.52
CA ARG A 19 -10.32 9.71 5.79
C ARG A 19 -10.06 11.18 6.16
N ASP A 20 -9.21 11.47 7.14
CA ASP A 20 -8.88 12.85 7.53
C ASP A 20 -7.73 13.43 6.67
N ASP A 21 -8.17 14.10 5.60
CA ASP A 21 -7.59 15.03 4.61
C ASP A 21 -6.08 15.20 4.33
N THR A 22 -5.12 14.61 5.06
CA THR A 22 -3.68 14.83 4.78
C THR A 22 -3.03 13.67 3.98
N ASP A 23 -3.56 12.44 4.04
CA ASP A 23 -2.89 11.25 3.46
C ASP A 23 -3.55 10.65 2.21
N LYS A 24 -4.64 11.24 1.69
CA LYS A 24 -5.37 10.72 0.52
C LYS A 24 -4.48 10.56 -0.72
N ASN A 25 -3.64 11.56 -1.00
CA ASN A 25 -2.74 11.52 -2.16
C ASN A 25 -1.66 10.44 -2.00
N ALA A 26 -1.12 10.26 -0.79
CA ALA A 26 -0.12 9.23 -0.51
C ALA A 26 -0.71 7.80 -0.66
N LEU A 27 -1.96 7.60 -0.23
CA LEU A 27 -2.67 6.33 -0.40
C LEU A 27 -2.97 6.02 -1.86
N VAL A 28 -3.45 6.99 -2.63
CA VAL A 28 -3.71 6.82 -4.07
C VAL A 28 -2.42 6.49 -4.82
N GLN A 29 -1.32 7.20 -4.54
CA GLN A 29 -0.01 6.91 -5.15
C GLN A 29 0.48 5.51 -4.82
N ARG A 30 0.29 5.06 -3.58
CA ARG A 30 0.68 3.72 -3.15
C ARG A 30 -0.18 2.63 -3.83
N LEU A 31 -1.49 2.81 -3.88
CA LEU A 31 -2.41 1.92 -4.60
C LEU A 31 -2.08 1.87 -6.10
N ALA A 32 -1.78 3.01 -6.71
CA ALA A 32 -1.34 3.07 -8.11
C ALA A 32 -0.03 2.31 -8.31
N GLY A 33 0.93 2.42 -7.37
CA GLY A 33 2.16 1.65 -7.38
C GLY A 33 1.95 0.13 -7.22
N GLU A 34 1.07 -0.29 -6.31
CA GLU A 34 0.70 -1.70 -6.13
C GLU A 34 0.02 -2.27 -7.39
N LEU A 35 -0.90 -1.52 -8.00
CA LEU A 35 -1.57 -1.90 -9.24
C LEU A 35 -0.60 -1.95 -10.43
N ALA A 36 0.30 -0.98 -10.55
CA ALA A 36 1.30 -0.95 -11.61
C ALA A 36 2.22 -2.16 -11.56
N MET A 37 2.70 -2.54 -10.37
CA MET A 37 3.52 -3.76 -10.20
C MET A 37 2.73 -5.03 -10.55
N ALA A 38 1.47 -5.14 -10.10
CA ALA A 38 0.62 -6.27 -10.46
C ALA A 38 0.46 -6.39 -11.98
N HIS A 39 0.24 -5.26 -12.67
CA HIS A 39 0.16 -5.22 -14.13
C HIS A 39 1.48 -5.63 -14.82
N THR A 40 2.62 -5.22 -14.27
CA THR A 40 3.93 -5.65 -14.79
C THR A 40 4.13 -7.16 -14.63
N ILE A 41 3.75 -7.73 -13.49
CA ILE A 41 3.80 -9.19 -13.25
C ILE A 41 2.89 -9.93 -14.23
N GLU A 42 1.66 -9.47 -14.43
CA GLU A 42 0.74 -10.04 -15.42
C GLU A 42 1.32 -10.00 -16.84
N THR A 43 1.92 -8.88 -17.22
CA THR A 43 2.58 -8.71 -18.52
C THR A 43 3.73 -9.70 -18.70
N ALA A 44 4.59 -9.84 -17.68
CA ALA A 44 5.71 -10.79 -17.72
C ALA A 44 5.24 -12.25 -17.81
N LEU A 45 4.17 -12.62 -17.08
CA LEU A 45 3.55 -13.95 -17.18
C LEU A 45 2.98 -14.20 -18.59
N ALA A 46 2.37 -13.20 -19.22
CA ALA A 46 1.90 -13.30 -20.60
C ALA A 46 3.07 -13.50 -21.58
N MET A 47 4.17 -12.75 -21.44
CA MET A 47 5.38 -12.94 -22.26
C MET A 47 5.96 -14.35 -22.13
N ARG A 48 6.06 -14.85 -20.89
CA ARG A 48 6.50 -16.23 -20.63
C ARG A 48 5.61 -17.24 -21.33
N ARG A 49 4.28 -17.06 -21.26
CA ARG A 49 3.32 -17.95 -21.94
C ARG A 49 3.51 -17.91 -23.46
N ILE A 50 3.69 -16.73 -24.04
CA ILE A 50 3.92 -16.55 -25.48
C ILE A 50 5.18 -17.29 -25.92
N LEU A 51 6.28 -17.17 -25.18
CA LEU A 51 7.54 -17.87 -25.48
C LEU A 51 7.35 -19.39 -25.45
N THR A 52 6.77 -19.93 -24.37
CA THR A 52 6.53 -21.37 -24.24
C THR A 52 5.63 -21.90 -25.36
N THR A 53 4.58 -21.16 -25.74
CA THR A 53 3.74 -21.56 -26.88
C THR A 53 4.46 -21.41 -28.22
N GLY A 54 5.35 -20.43 -28.36
CA GLY A 54 6.15 -20.21 -29.56
C GLY A 54 7.21 -21.29 -29.78
N GLU A 55 7.78 -21.86 -28.72
CA GLU A 55 8.67 -23.02 -28.80
C GLU A 55 7.95 -24.28 -29.26
N SER A 56 6.65 -24.39 -28.96
CA SER A 56 5.81 -25.53 -29.36
C SER A 56 5.40 -25.48 -30.84
N GLU A 57 5.64 -24.38 -31.54
CA GLU A 57 5.34 -24.23 -32.97
C GLU A 57 6.32 -25.08 -33.81
N PRO A 58 5.85 -25.90 -34.78
CA PRO A 58 6.70 -26.83 -35.52
C PRO A 58 7.93 -26.20 -36.17
N ASN A 59 7.79 -24.98 -36.69
CA ASN A 59 8.90 -24.25 -37.32
C ASN A 59 9.99 -23.86 -36.31
N ALA A 60 9.60 -23.52 -35.09
CA ALA A 60 10.54 -23.18 -34.01
C ALA A 60 11.13 -24.45 -33.37
N ALA A 61 10.31 -25.47 -33.14
CA ALA A 61 10.72 -26.76 -32.60
C ALA A 61 11.76 -27.49 -33.48
N ALA A 62 11.69 -27.29 -34.80
CA ALA A 62 12.68 -27.81 -35.73
C ALA A 62 14.05 -27.09 -35.64
N GLN A 63 14.10 -25.92 -35.00
CA GLN A 63 15.30 -25.10 -34.90
C GLN A 63 15.87 -25.09 -33.47
N LYS A 64 16.92 -25.88 -33.25
CA LYS A 64 17.56 -26.03 -31.94
C LYS A 64 17.97 -24.69 -31.30
N GLN A 65 18.52 -23.77 -32.09
CA GLN A 65 18.92 -22.44 -31.61
C GLN A 65 17.74 -21.61 -31.10
N ALA A 66 16.54 -21.79 -31.67
CA ALA A 66 15.34 -21.08 -31.25
C ALA A 66 14.87 -21.58 -29.88
N ILE A 67 14.92 -22.90 -29.66
CA ILE A 67 14.60 -23.52 -28.36
C ILE A 67 15.62 -23.10 -27.29
N GLU A 68 16.92 -23.21 -27.56
CA GLU A 68 17.97 -22.81 -26.60
C GLU A 68 17.86 -21.32 -26.22
N GLU A 69 17.50 -20.46 -27.17
CA GLU A 69 17.30 -19.04 -26.90
C GLU A 69 15.98 -18.77 -26.14
N GLY A 70 14.92 -19.51 -26.45
CA GLY A 70 13.65 -19.44 -25.75
C GLY A 70 13.77 -19.86 -24.27
N ASP A 71 14.43 -20.99 -24.00
CA ASP A 71 14.73 -21.48 -22.66
C ASP A 71 15.49 -20.42 -21.84
N ARG A 72 16.53 -19.80 -22.43
CA ARG A 72 17.31 -18.73 -21.78
C ARG A 72 16.44 -17.53 -21.40
N ARG A 73 15.47 -17.17 -22.24
CA ARG A 73 14.55 -16.04 -22.01
C ARG A 73 13.51 -16.38 -20.94
N ILE A 74 12.96 -17.59 -20.97
CA ILE A 74 12.03 -18.09 -19.95
C ILE A 74 12.71 -18.09 -18.58
N ASP A 75 13.94 -18.60 -18.49
CA ASP A 75 14.74 -18.59 -17.26
C ASP A 75 15.00 -17.17 -16.74
N SER A 76 15.26 -16.22 -17.64
CA SER A 76 15.43 -14.81 -17.26
C SER A 76 14.12 -14.22 -16.71
N LEU A 77 13.01 -14.44 -17.40
CA LEU A 77 11.69 -13.99 -16.97
C LEU A 77 11.28 -14.59 -15.63
N ASP A 78 11.60 -15.87 -15.37
CA ASP A 78 11.28 -16.52 -14.10
C ASP A 78 12.07 -15.91 -12.93
N ARG A 79 13.33 -15.53 -13.15
CA ARG A 79 14.12 -14.78 -12.15
C ARG A 79 13.55 -13.39 -11.90
N GLU A 80 13.17 -12.68 -12.96
CA GLU A 80 12.56 -11.35 -12.85
C GLU A 80 11.19 -11.39 -12.14
N LEU A 81 10.35 -12.39 -12.45
CA LEU A 81 9.07 -12.61 -11.77
C LEU A 81 9.26 -12.86 -10.27
N GLN A 82 10.27 -13.65 -9.89
CA GLN A 82 10.61 -13.85 -8.48
C GLN A 82 11.06 -12.55 -7.81
N ALA A 83 11.89 -11.75 -8.49
CA ALA A 83 12.32 -10.45 -7.97
C ALA A 83 11.15 -9.48 -7.79
N LEU A 84 10.26 -9.36 -8.79
CA LEU A 84 9.06 -8.51 -8.73
C LEU A 84 8.09 -8.95 -7.62
N LYS A 85 7.92 -10.26 -7.43
CA LYS A 85 7.11 -10.79 -6.33
C LYS A 85 7.70 -10.40 -4.98
N ASN A 86 9.00 -10.60 -4.79
CA ASN A 86 9.69 -10.24 -3.55
C ASN A 86 9.63 -8.73 -3.28
N GLU A 87 9.79 -7.91 -4.32
CA GLU A 87 9.64 -6.45 -4.21
C GLU A 87 8.23 -6.05 -3.76
N MET A 88 7.19 -6.64 -4.36
CA MET A 88 5.80 -6.39 -4.00
C MET A 88 5.51 -6.79 -2.54
N GLU A 89 6.00 -7.96 -2.11
CA GLU A 89 5.85 -8.44 -0.73
C GLU A 89 6.57 -7.50 0.27
N LEU A 90 7.80 -7.08 -0.05
CA LEU A 90 8.57 -6.17 0.79
C LEU A 90 7.90 -4.80 0.90
N ARG A 91 7.44 -4.23 -0.22
CA ARG A 91 6.73 -2.95 -0.23
C ARG A 91 5.48 -3.01 0.64
N ARG A 92 4.69 -4.10 0.53
CA ARG A 92 3.50 -4.33 1.35
C ARG A 92 3.83 -4.44 2.85
N ALA A 93 4.93 -5.12 3.20
CA ALA A 93 5.36 -5.25 4.58
C ALA A 93 5.80 -3.91 5.18
N ILE A 94 6.64 -3.15 4.47
CA ILE A 94 7.09 -1.80 4.88
C ILE A 94 5.89 -0.90 5.15
N SER A 95 4.94 -0.93 4.22
CA SER A 95 3.85 0.02 4.24
C SER A 95 2.71 -0.40 5.17
N SER A 96 2.67 -1.66 5.62
CA SER A 96 1.87 -2.11 6.78
C SER A 96 2.46 -1.58 8.10
N ASN A 97 3.78 -1.69 8.29
CA ASN A 97 4.44 -1.16 9.49
C ASN A 97 4.33 0.35 9.59
N SER A 98 4.47 1.06 8.47
CA SER A 98 4.29 2.52 8.42
C SER A 98 2.88 2.94 8.87
N LEU A 99 1.84 2.20 8.48
CA LEU A 99 0.46 2.47 8.93
C LEU A 99 0.28 2.27 10.44
N LEU A 100 0.89 1.22 11.01
CA LEU A 100 0.87 0.99 12.46
C LEU A 100 1.51 2.14 13.24
N VAL A 101 2.68 2.61 12.79
CA VAL A 101 3.39 3.74 13.42
C VAL A 101 2.58 5.04 13.31
N THR A 102 1.95 5.29 12.16
CA THR A 102 1.10 6.48 11.98
C THR A 102 -0.14 6.43 12.88
N LEU A 103 -0.76 5.26 13.02
CA LEU A 103 -1.92 5.05 13.91
C LEU A 103 -1.55 5.27 15.38
N GLU A 104 -0.44 4.69 15.84
CA GLU A 104 0.06 4.88 17.20
C GLU A 104 0.31 6.36 17.52
N ARG A 105 0.90 7.11 16.57
CA ARG A 105 1.08 8.56 16.71
C ARG A 105 -0.24 9.33 16.78
N GLN A 106 -1.28 8.90 16.06
CA GLN A 106 -2.59 9.54 16.13
C GLN A 106 -3.26 9.28 17.48
N GLU A 107 -3.15 8.08 18.04
CA GLU A 107 -3.65 7.77 19.39
C GLU A 107 -3.00 8.67 20.45
N VAL A 108 -1.68 8.90 20.36
CA VAL A 108 -0.96 9.83 21.24
C VAL A 108 -1.49 11.26 21.09
N ARG A 109 -1.72 11.74 19.86
CA ARG A 109 -2.28 13.08 19.61
C ARG A 109 -3.73 13.22 20.09
N ASN A 110 -4.56 12.22 19.87
CA ASN A 110 -5.96 12.21 20.33
C ASN A 110 -6.00 12.23 21.87
N SER A 111 -5.15 11.43 22.52
CA SER A 111 -5.03 11.39 23.98
C SER A 111 -4.50 12.72 24.55
N SER A 112 -3.48 13.32 23.92
CA SER A 112 -2.94 14.61 24.36
C SER A 112 -3.92 15.77 24.15
N ASN A 113 -4.65 15.78 23.03
CA ASN A 113 -5.66 16.80 22.74
C ASN A 113 -6.84 16.72 23.72
N GLN A 114 -7.26 15.52 24.14
CA GLN A 114 -8.26 15.36 25.19
C GLN A 114 -7.77 15.86 26.56
N MET A 115 -6.47 15.74 26.85
CA MET A 115 -5.89 16.21 28.11
C MET A 115 -5.74 17.74 28.16
N GLN A 116 -5.50 18.39 27.01
CA GLN A 116 -5.45 19.86 26.89
C GLN A 116 -6.84 20.52 26.94
N GLN A 117 -7.90 19.84 26.46
CA GLN A 117 -9.27 20.34 26.60
C GLN A 117 -9.82 20.24 28.03
N ARG A 118 -9.14 19.51 28.94
CA ARG A 118 -9.51 19.37 30.35
C ARG A 118 -8.87 20.40 31.29
N THR A 119 -8.14 21.38 30.79
CA THR A 119 -7.84 22.60 31.56
C THR A 119 -8.75 23.72 31.08
N PRO A 120 -10.02 23.78 31.54
CA PRO A 120 -10.79 24.99 31.39
C PRO A 120 -10.04 26.07 32.17
N SER A 121 -9.69 27.14 31.46
CA SER A 121 -9.12 28.36 32.00
C SER A 121 -9.87 28.78 33.26
N THR A 122 -9.31 28.46 34.43
CA THR A 122 -9.85 28.87 35.74
C THR A 122 -9.66 30.38 35.98
N ASP A 123 -9.03 31.07 35.03
CA ASP A 123 -8.59 32.46 35.17
C ASP A 123 -9.57 33.50 34.57
N GLU A 124 -10.53 33.07 33.73
CA GLU A 124 -11.54 34.01 33.18
C GLU A 124 -12.59 34.45 34.22
N GLY A 125 -12.75 33.69 35.30
CA GLY A 125 -13.67 34.02 36.40
C GLY A 125 -13.13 35.06 37.38
N MET A 126 -11.80 35.16 37.57
CA MET A 126 -11.21 36.05 38.59
C MET A 126 -11.02 37.49 38.10
N ASN A 127 -10.95 37.72 36.79
CA ASN A 127 -10.78 39.07 36.25
C ASN A 127 -12.10 39.90 36.28
N SER A 128 -13.26 39.24 36.34
CA SER A 128 -14.56 39.91 36.39
C SER A 128 -15.00 40.35 37.80
N LEU A 129 -14.30 39.89 38.85
CA LEU A 129 -14.58 40.26 40.24
C LEU A 129 -13.74 41.48 40.71
N ASN A 130 -12.65 41.81 40.02
CA ASN A 130 -11.82 42.98 40.33
C ASN A 130 -12.34 44.27 39.68
N GLN A 131 -13.27 44.18 38.72
CA GLN A 131 -13.79 45.34 37.99
C GLN A 131 -15.09 45.91 38.57
N LYS A 132 -15.61 45.33 39.67
CA LYS A 132 -16.89 45.74 40.28
C LYS A 132 -16.79 46.22 41.74
N GLY A 133 -15.57 46.47 42.23
CA GLY A 133 -15.32 46.98 43.57
C GLY A 133 -14.28 48.10 43.57
N GLY A 134 -14.68 49.30 43.14
CA GLY A 134 -13.80 50.47 43.14
C GLY A 134 -14.50 51.70 42.57
N GLU A 135 -15.20 52.39 43.46
CA GLU A 135 -15.73 53.78 43.40
C GLU A 135 -16.76 54.17 42.32
#